data_AF-A0A7W1QLZ6-F1
#
_entry.id   AF-A0A7W1QLZ6-F1
#
_cell.length_a   1.000
_cell.length_b   1.000
_cell.length_c   1.000
_cell.angle_alpha   90.00
_cell.angle_beta   90.00
_cell.angle_gamma   90.00
#
_symmetry.space_group_name_H-M   'P 1'
#
loop_
_entity.id
_entity.type
_entity.pdbx_description
1 polymer ?
#
loop_
_entity_poly.entity_id
_entity_poly.type
_entity_poly.pdbx_seq_one_letter_code
_entity_poly.pdbx_strand_id
1 'polypeptide(L)'
;MTKINREALFALHKQICAECLVIMEMKNRDYAGHKADADPFANFRDSGTLLNMHPGKGLLIRVIDKFKRITSFIDAGTLAVKDEPVQDAIKDIINYMVLLYGMIEDEKRAEWPTPTKPGDAGEW
;
A
#
# COMPACT_ATOMS: atom_id res chain seq x y z
N MET A 1 -19.45 26.94 -1.45
CA MET A 1 -18.48 26.20 -0.63
C MET A 1 -17.27 27.08 -0.37
N THR A 2 -16.90 27.25 0.89
CA THR A 2 -15.71 28.02 1.29
C THR A 2 -14.45 27.23 0.92
N LYS A 3 -13.43 27.90 0.36
CA LYS A 3 -12.15 27.25 0.06
C LYS A 3 -11.52 26.70 1.35
N ILE A 4 -10.86 25.55 1.26
CA ILE A 4 -10.09 25.00 2.37
C ILE A 4 -8.97 25.99 2.75
N ASN A 5 -8.85 26.30 4.04
CA ASN A 5 -7.74 27.10 4.57
C ASN A 5 -6.64 26.18 5.11
N ARG A 6 -5.52 26.76 5.55
CA ARG A 6 -4.35 26.00 6.01
C ARG A 6 -4.67 25.08 7.20
N GLU A 7 -5.41 25.59 8.19
CA GLU A 7 -5.75 24.84 9.40
C GLU A 7 -6.69 23.68 9.08
N ALA A 8 -7.68 23.90 8.23
CA ALA A 8 -8.58 22.86 7.75
C ALA A 8 -7.82 21.77 6.98
N LEU A 9 -6.82 22.14 6.17
CA LEU A 9 -5.96 21.16 5.49
C LEU A 9 -5.17 20.29 6.48
N PHE A 10 -4.61 20.89 7.53
CA PHE A 10 -3.88 20.13 8.56
C PHE A 10 -4.81 19.24 9.39
N ALA A 11 -6.02 19.71 9.70
CA ALA A 11 -7.04 18.90 10.36
C ALA A 11 -7.43 17.70 9.49
N LEU A 12 -7.66 17.93 8.19
CA LEU A 12 -7.98 16.88 7.22
C LEU A 12 -6.85 15.84 7.12
N HIS A 13 -5.58 16.28 7.08
CA HIS A 13 -4.45 15.36 7.07
C HIS A 13 -4.44 14.45 8.31
N LYS A 14 -4.59 15.03 9.51
CA LYS A 14 -4.62 14.25 10.76
C LYS A 14 -5.76 13.23 10.75
N GLN A 15 -6.94 13.66 10.32
CA GLN A 15 -8.11 12.79 10.21
C GLN A 15 -7.84 11.62 9.25
N ILE A 16 -7.40 11.90 8.03
CA ILE A 16 -7.15 10.86 7.02
C ILE A 16 -6.09 9.88 7.50
N CYS A 17 -4.98 10.33 8.09
CA CYS A 17 -3.95 9.44 8.61
C CYS A 17 -4.47 8.53 9.74
N ALA A 18 -5.34 9.03 10.62
CA ALA A 18 -5.97 8.22 11.65
C ALA A 18 -6.89 7.14 11.05
N GLU A 19 -7.69 7.50 10.04
CA GLU A 19 -8.53 6.54 9.32
C GLU A 19 -7.68 5.49 8.58
N CYS A 20 -6.59 5.90 7.94
CA CYS A 20 -5.64 5.02 7.28
C CYS A 20 -5.05 3.97 8.23
N LEU A 21 -4.64 4.39 9.44
CA LEU A 21 -4.13 3.49 10.47
C LEU A 21 -5.16 2.43 10.87
N VAL A 22 -6.40 2.85 11.14
CA VAL A 22 -7.50 1.92 11.49
C VAL A 22 -7.72 0.89 10.37
N ILE A 23 -7.72 1.32 9.10
CA ILE A 23 -7.85 0.43 7.94
C ILE A 23 -6.66 -0.53 7.86
N MET A 24 -5.44 -0.03 8.07
CA MET A 24 -4.23 -0.86 8.03
C MET A 24 -4.28 -1.94 9.12
N GLU A 25 -4.64 -1.60 10.35
CA GLU A 25 -4.77 -2.57 11.44
C GLU A 25 -5.80 -3.67 11.15
N MET A 26 -6.96 -3.30 10.59
CA MET A 26 -7.98 -4.27 10.19
C MET A 26 -7.46 -5.20 9.09
N LYS A 27 -6.97 -4.65 7.98
CA LYS A 27 -6.45 -5.45 6.86
C LYS A 27 -5.25 -6.30 7.27
N ASN A 28 -4.37 -5.78 8.12
CA ASN A 28 -3.21 -6.52 8.59
C ASN A 28 -3.64 -7.77 9.39
N ARG A 29 -4.61 -7.64 10.29
CA ARG A 29 -5.16 -8.82 11.01
C ARG A 29 -5.73 -9.87 10.05
N ASP A 30 -6.44 -9.44 9.01
CA ASP A 30 -7.06 -10.35 8.04
C ASP A 30 -6.03 -11.06 7.15
N TYR A 31 -4.94 -10.39 6.78
CA TYR A 31 -3.96 -10.91 5.80
C TYR A 31 -2.67 -11.47 6.41
N ALA A 32 -2.21 -10.95 7.55
CA ALA A 32 -0.99 -11.40 8.24
C ALA A 32 -1.30 -12.35 9.41
N GLY A 33 -2.57 -12.45 9.81
CA GLY A 33 -3.03 -13.30 10.90
C GLY A 33 -3.25 -12.55 12.22
N HIS A 34 -3.88 -13.23 13.17
CA HIS A 34 -4.35 -12.62 14.42
C HIS A 34 -3.36 -12.69 15.59
N LYS A 35 -2.19 -13.32 15.41
CA LYS A 35 -1.21 -13.50 16.49
C LYS A 35 -0.35 -12.25 16.66
N ALA A 36 0.08 -11.98 17.90
CA ALA A 36 0.88 -10.79 18.22
C ALA A 36 2.30 -10.84 17.62
N ASP A 37 2.81 -12.04 17.34
CA ASP A 37 4.12 -12.30 16.73
C ASP A 37 4.04 -12.56 15.21
N ALA A 38 2.88 -12.28 14.60
CA ALA A 38 2.70 -12.45 13.16
C ALA A 38 3.58 -11.47 12.38
N ASP A 39 4.18 -11.94 11.28
CA ASP A 39 4.90 -11.08 10.35
C ASP A 39 3.89 -10.13 9.67
N PRO A 40 3.96 -8.81 9.92
CA PRO A 40 3.00 -7.85 9.37
C PRO A 40 3.05 -7.77 7.83
N PHE A 41 4.05 -8.38 7.20
CA PHE A 41 4.28 -8.38 5.76
C PHE A 41 4.02 -9.75 5.10
N ALA A 42 3.55 -10.75 5.85
CA ALA A 42 3.44 -12.15 5.41
C ALA A 42 2.75 -12.29 4.05
N ASN A 43 1.57 -11.71 3.87
CA ASN A 43 0.80 -11.77 2.62
C ASN A 43 1.58 -11.24 1.40
N PHE A 44 2.40 -10.20 1.57
CA PHE A 44 3.21 -9.63 0.50
C PHE A 44 4.45 -10.49 0.22
N ARG A 45 5.07 -11.04 1.26
CA ARG A 45 6.21 -11.97 1.15
C ARG A 45 5.80 -13.26 0.45
N ASP A 46 4.68 -13.85 0.86
CA ASP A 46 4.12 -15.05 0.25
C ASP A 46 3.78 -14.82 -1.23
N SER A 47 3.13 -13.68 -1.53
CA SER A 47 2.85 -13.28 -2.92
C SER A 47 4.14 -13.09 -3.73
N GLY A 48 5.17 -12.51 -3.11
CA GLY A 48 6.49 -12.32 -3.72
C GLY A 48 7.17 -13.63 -4.06
N THR A 49 7.19 -14.57 -3.12
CA THR A 49 7.70 -15.93 -3.33
C THR A 49 6.95 -16.65 -4.45
N LEU A 50 5.61 -16.63 -4.40
CA LEU A 50 4.76 -17.31 -5.37
C LEU A 50 4.95 -16.78 -6.80
N LEU A 51 5.15 -15.47 -6.94
CA LEU A 51 5.29 -14.80 -8.23
C LEU A 51 6.76 -14.57 -8.63
N ASN A 52 7.71 -15.08 -7.85
CA ASN A 52 9.14 -14.83 -8.00
C ASN A 52 9.46 -13.33 -8.21
N MET A 53 8.91 -12.48 -7.32
CA MET A 53 9.06 -11.04 -7.39
C MET A 53 9.33 -10.42 -6.01
N HIS A 54 10.03 -9.28 -6.00
CA HIS A 54 10.20 -8.52 -4.77
C HIS A 54 8.85 -8.04 -4.21
N PRO A 55 8.50 -8.30 -2.94
CA PRO A 55 7.21 -7.91 -2.36
C PRO A 55 6.89 -6.42 -2.50
N GLY A 56 7.89 -5.55 -2.31
CA GLY A 56 7.79 -4.11 -2.56
C GLY A 56 7.33 -3.74 -3.99
N LYS A 57 7.70 -4.52 -5.02
CA LYS A 57 7.18 -4.31 -6.39
C LYS A 57 5.69 -4.64 -6.48
N GLY A 58 5.23 -5.65 -5.74
CA GLY A 58 3.81 -5.98 -5.62
C GLY A 58 2.99 -4.81 -5.06
N LEU A 59 3.49 -4.15 -4.00
CA LEU A 59 2.90 -2.93 -3.44
C LEU A 59 2.84 -1.80 -4.47
N LEU A 60 3.91 -1.56 -5.22
CA LEU A 60 3.94 -0.54 -6.27
C LEU A 60 2.93 -0.80 -7.39
N ILE A 61 2.70 -2.06 -7.77
CA ILE A 61 1.66 -2.41 -8.74
C ILE A 61 0.26 -2.01 -8.21
N ARG A 62 -0.03 -2.24 -6.92
CA ARG A 62 -1.29 -1.81 -6.29
C ARG A 62 -1.42 -0.29 -6.26
N VAL A 63 -0.32 0.42 -6.06
CA VAL A 63 -0.29 1.89 -6.12
C VAL A 63 -0.61 2.39 -7.52
N ILE A 64 -0.07 1.75 -8.56
CA ILE A 64 -0.37 2.11 -9.96
C ILE A 64 -1.87 1.92 -10.26
N ASP A 65 -2.48 0.82 -9.79
CA ASP A 65 -3.92 0.59 -9.94
C ASP A 65 -4.75 1.73 -9.33
N LYS A 66 -4.47 2.08 -8.06
CA LYS A 66 -5.18 3.17 -7.38
C LYS A 66 -4.87 4.54 -7.96
N PHE A 67 -3.66 4.76 -8.46
CA PHE A 67 -3.30 5.98 -9.17
C PHE A 67 -4.15 6.17 -10.42
N LYS A 68 -4.29 5.12 -11.24
CA LYS A 68 -5.16 5.18 -12.44
C LYS A 68 -6.59 5.49 -12.08
N ARG A 69 -7.10 4.90 -11.00
CA ARG A 69 -8.43 5.17 -10.48
C ARG A 69 -8.64 6.63 -10.07
N ILE A 70 -7.65 7.23 -9.40
CA ILE A 70 -7.66 8.66 -9.04
C ILE A 70 -7.63 9.52 -10.29
N THR A 71 -6.78 9.20 -11.28
CA THR A 71 -6.74 9.91 -12.56
C THR A 71 -8.11 9.89 -13.25
N SER A 72 -8.75 8.73 -13.36
CA SER A 72 -10.09 8.63 -13.96
C SER A 72 -11.13 9.49 -13.25
N PHE A 73 -11.08 9.58 -11.91
CA PHE A 73 -11.96 10.48 -11.17
C PHE A 73 -11.67 11.95 -11.42
N ILE A 74 -10.40 12.34 -11.48
CA ILE A 74 -9.99 13.73 -11.78
C ILE A 74 -10.50 14.12 -13.17
N ASP A 75 -10.38 13.24 -14.16
CA ASP A 75 -10.76 13.52 -15.54
C ASP A 75 -12.28 13.54 -15.75
N ALA A 76 -13.01 12.62 -15.13
CA ALA A 76 -14.45 12.43 -15.37
C ALA A 76 -15.36 13.02 -14.29
N GLY A 77 -14.81 13.42 -13.13
CA GLY A 77 -15.55 13.87 -11.94
C GLY A 77 -16.40 12.79 -11.26
N THR A 78 -16.48 11.59 -11.83
CA THR A 78 -17.32 10.49 -11.35
C THR A 78 -16.68 9.14 -11.67
N LEU A 79 -17.12 8.10 -10.97
CA LEU A 79 -16.68 6.72 -11.14
C LEU A 79 -17.91 5.83 -11.32
N ALA A 80 -17.80 4.84 -12.22
CA ALA A 80 -18.89 3.91 -12.50
C ALA A 80 -19.12 2.95 -11.33
N VAL A 81 -18.04 2.42 -10.73
CA VAL A 81 -18.09 1.56 -9.54
C VAL A 81 -18.33 2.44 -8.31
N LYS A 82 -19.50 2.26 -7.67
CA LYS A 82 -19.96 3.10 -6.55
C LYS A 82 -19.38 2.69 -5.19
N ASP A 83 -19.09 1.41 -5.02
CA ASP A 83 -18.59 0.84 -3.76
C ASP A 83 -17.08 1.04 -3.55
N GLU A 84 -16.43 1.81 -4.42
CA GLU A 84 -15.02 2.14 -4.31
C GLU A 84 -14.85 3.65 -4.58
N PRO A 85 -15.08 4.50 -3.57
CA PRO A 85 -14.93 5.94 -3.72
C PRO A 85 -13.45 6.33 -3.92
N VAL A 86 -13.20 7.47 -4.55
CA VAL A 86 -11.82 7.95 -4.82
C VAL A 86 -11.01 8.15 -3.54
N GLN A 87 -11.69 8.49 -2.44
CA GLN A 87 -11.09 8.66 -1.12
C GLN A 87 -10.45 7.36 -0.61
N ASP A 88 -11.05 6.21 -0.91
CA ASP A 88 -10.49 4.91 -0.50
C ASP A 88 -9.25 4.56 -1.32
N ALA A 89 -9.23 4.91 -2.61
CA ALA A 89 -8.02 4.77 -3.43
C ALA A 89 -6.85 5.62 -2.91
N ILE A 90 -7.14 6.84 -2.42
CA ILE A 90 -6.12 7.71 -1.81
C ILE A 90 -5.61 7.10 -0.50
N LYS A 91 -6.52 6.62 0.37
CA LYS A 91 -6.16 5.96 1.64
C LYS A 91 -5.34 4.68 1.41
N ASP A 92 -5.70 3.89 0.41
CA ASP A 92 -4.95 2.71 0.01
C ASP A 92 -3.53 3.08 -0.41
N ILE A 93 -3.32 4.12 -1.22
CA ILE A 93 -1.97 4.58 -1.58
C ILE A 93 -1.17 4.99 -0.34
N ILE A 94 -1.76 5.75 0.59
CA ILE A 94 -1.10 6.13 1.85
C ILE A 94 -0.64 4.88 2.60
N ASN A 95 -1.54 3.90 2.78
CA ASN A 95 -1.23 2.66 3.48
C ASN A 95 -0.18 1.82 2.75
N TYR A 96 -0.24 1.70 1.42
CA TYR A 96 0.79 0.98 0.65
C TYR A 96 2.16 1.65 0.74
N MET A 97 2.22 2.98 0.82
CA MET A 97 3.48 3.70 1.02
C MET A 97 4.05 3.49 2.42
N VAL A 98 3.20 3.48 3.45
CA VAL A 98 3.61 3.15 4.82
C VAL A 98 4.11 1.70 4.91
N LEU A 99 3.40 0.74 4.31
CA LEU A 99 3.84 -0.66 4.23
C LEU A 99 5.17 -0.82 3.51
N LEU A 100 5.33 -0.15 2.36
CA LEU A 100 6.59 -0.18 1.60
C LEU A 100 7.75 0.39 2.41
N TYR A 101 7.52 1.52 3.09
CA TYR A 101 8.53 2.09 3.98
C TYR A 101 8.89 1.14 5.12
N GLY A 102 7.88 0.51 5.75
CA GLY A 102 8.08 -0.50 6.78
C GLY A 102 8.91 -1.69 6.30
N MET A 103 8.63 -2.20 5.09
CA MET A 103 9.42 -3.28 4.49
C MET A 103 10.88 -2.88 4.28
N ILE A 104 11.14 -1.69 3.74
CA ILE A 104 12.50 -1.19 3.51
C ILE A 104 13.27 -1.07 4.84
N GLU A 105 12.62 -0.59 5.89
CA GLU A 105 13.24 -0.50 7.22
C GLU A 105 13.47 -1.88 7.85
N ASP A 106 12.60 -2.86 7.59
CA ASP A 106 12.78 -4.24 8.03
C ASP A 106 13.96 -4.93 7.30
N GLU A 107 14.06 -4.76 5.98
CA GLU A 107 15.16 -5.28 5.14
C GLU A 107 16.52 -4.66 5.47
N LYS A 108 16.56 -3.43 5.99
CA LYS A 108 17.82 -2.84 6.50
C LYS A 108 18.27 -3.49 7.81
N ARG A 109 17.35 -4.04 8.59
CA ARG A 109 17.61 -4.62 9.92
C ARG A 109 17.88 -6.12 9.85
N ALA A 110 17.21 -6.81 8.94
CA ALA A 110 17.42 -8.20 8.61
C ALA A 110 18.01 -8.26 7.21
N GLU A 111 19.26 -8.72 7.04
CA GLU A 111 19.93 -8.87 5.74
C GLU A 111 19.06 -9.71 4.78
N TRP A 112 18.13 -9.05 4.10
CA TRP A 112 17.07 -9.75 3.37
C TRP A 112 17.64 -10.34 2.08
N PRO A 113 17.35 -11.62 1.77
CA PRO A 113 17.78 -12.20 0.51
C PRO A 113 17.07 -11.47 -0.62
N THR A 114 17.82 -10.62 -1.34
CA THR A 114 17.34 -10.00 -2.56
C THR A 114 17.05 -11.12 -3.55
N PRO A 115 15.83 -11.23 -4.13
CA PRO A 115 15.56 -12.23 -5.16
C PRO A 115 16.60 -12.07 -6.28
N THR A 116 17.30 -13.16 -6.62
CA THR A 116 18.26 -13.18 -7.73
C THR A 116 17.59 -12.58 -8.96
N LYS A 117 18.23 -11.57 -9.57
CA LYS A 117 17.64 -10.96 -10.76
C LYS A 117 17.54 -12.05 -11.84
N PRO A 118 16.50 -12.02 -12.68
CA PRO A 118 16.50 -12.84 -13.90
C PRO A 118 17.77 -12.52 -14.69
N GLY A 119 18.70 -13.48 -14.76
CA GLY A 119 20.04 -13.32 -15.33
C GLY A 119 21.22 -13.65 -14.39
N ASP A 120 21.00 -13.68 -13.07
CA ASP A 120 22.04 -14.03 -12.08
C ASP A 120 22.06 -15.54 -11.76
N ALA A 121 20.97 -16.26 -12.07
CA ALA A 121 20.94 -17.72 -12.10
C ALA A 121 21.44 -18.15 -13.48
N GLY A 122 22.67 -18.66 -13.55
CA GLY A 122 23.34 -19.00 -14.80
C GLY A 122 22.48 -19.83 -15.75
N GLU A 123 22.30 -19.25 -16.95
CA GLU A 123 21.92 -19.85 -18.24
C GLU A 123 20.63 -20.68 -18.34
N TRP A 124 19.97 -20.51 -19.48
CA TRP A 124 18.72 -21.15 -19.90
C TRP A 124 18.89 -22.63 -20.21
#